data_AF-A0A8T5UH45-F1
#
_entry.id   AF-A0A8T5UH45-F1
#
_cell.length_a   1.000
_cell.length_b   1.000
_cell.length_c   1.000
_cell.angle_alpha   90.00
_cell.angle_beta   90.00
_cell.angle_gamma   90.00
#
_symmetry.space_group_name_H-M   'P 1'
#
loop_
_entity.id
_entity.type
_entity.pdbx_description
1 polymer ?
#
loop_
_entity_poly.entity_id
_entity_poly.type
_entity_poly.pdbx_seq_one_letter_code
_entity_poly.pdbx_strand_id
1 'polypeptide(L)'
;VLITPREVNDIIELKKLLVTEFKIDLIEAEVTALQNVPESERVCVDTTSLLKSGEGMLVGSTAKGFVLVHAEVFETQFVSSRPFRVNAGDVSAYILVPSDDTDKKYRTKYLSELKGGDQVLVVNTNGGAKRVTVGRVKIETRPMLRLELDIDNRGKKIRINYIGQNAETIRLVNSVGTPVSIVDIKVGDKVLVHIGPEATHFGIKIKENIIEK
;
A
#
# COMPACT_ATOMS: atom_id res chain seq x y z
N VAL A 1 3.13 36.61 -16.30
CA VAL A 1 4.07 35.46 -16.20
C VAL A 1 4.08 35.02 -14.75
N LEU A 2 3.76 33.75 -14.45
CA LEU A 2 3.57 33.29 -13.06
C LEU A 2 4.90 32.91 -12.38
N ILE A 3 5.88 32.42 -13.14
CA ILE A 3 7.29 32.23 -12.74
C ILE A 3 8.18 32.53 -13.97
N THR A 4 9.33 33.17 -13.76
CA THR A 4 10.39 33.35 -14.77
C THR A 4 11.68 32.79 -14.19
N PRO A 5 12.03 31.53 -14.48
CA PRO A 5 13.26 30.91 -13.96
C PRO A 5 14.47 31.71 -14.47
N ARG A 6 15.35 32.12 -13.55
CA ARG A 6 16.60 32.82 -13.85
C ARG A 6 17.79 31.88 -13.72
N GLU A 7 17.68 30.88 -12.85
CA GLU A 7 18.73 29.90 -12.60
C GLU A 7 18.18 28.47 -12.64
N VAL A 8 19.07 27.48 -12.83
CA VAL A 8 18.70 26.06 -12.85
C VAL A 8 17.98 25.64 -11.56
N ASN A 9 18.32 26.28 -10.43
CA ASN A 9 17.71 25.98 -9.14
C ASN A 9 16.21 26.35 -9.09
N ASP A 10 15.79 27.40 -9.80
CA ASP A 10 14.38 27.81 -9.89
C ASP A 10 13.52 26.74 -10.56
N ILE A 11 14.09 26.01 -11.53
CA ILE A 11 13.44 24.89 -12.21
C ILE A 11 13.28 23.70 -11.25
N ILE A 12 14.28 23.45 -10.40
CA ILE A 12 14.24 22.39 -9.38
C ILE A 12 13.17 22.71 -8.32
N GLU A 13 13.07 23.95 -7.88
CA GLU A 13 12.02 24.39 -6.94
C GLU A 13 10.64 24.34 -7.57
N LEU A 14 10.48 24.79 -8.81
CA LEU A 14 9.23 24.65 -9.55
C LEU A 14 8.83 23.18 -9.68
N LYS A 15 9.79 22.28 -9.96
CA LYS A 15 9.52 20.84 -9.99
C LYS A 15 9.01 20.33 -8.65
N LYS A 16 9.55 20.78 -7.52
CA LYS A 16 9.03 20.42 -6.17
C LYS A 16 7.59 20.90 -5.97
N LEU A 17 7.24 22.08 -6.48
CA LEU A 17 5.87 22.61 -6.44
C LEU A 17 4.90 21.88 -7.39
N LEU A 18 5.43 21.24 -8.44
CA LEU A 18 4.66 20.42 -9.38
C LEU A 18 4.47 18.98 -8.91
N VAL A 19 5.26 18.47 -7.95
CA VAL A 19 5.01 17.16 -7.35
C VAL A 19 3.73 17.27 -6.55
N THR A 20 2.66 16.64 -7.05
CA THR A 20 1.37 16.53 -6.36
C THR A 20 1.50 15.54 -5.21
N GLU A 21 2.28 15.89 -4.19
CA GLU A 21 2.32 15.16 -2.94
C GLU A 21 1.02 15.47 -2.20
N PHE A 22 0.20 14.45 -2.00
CA PHE A 22 -0.96 14.55 -1.13
C PHE A 22 -0.80 13.60 0.04
N LYS A 23 -1.48 13.94 1.13
CA LYS A 23 -1.45 13.13 2.34
C LYS A 23 -2.58 12.11 2.32
N ILE A 24 -2.25 10.88 2.67
CA ILE A 24 -3.17 9.79 3.01
C ILE A 24 -3.09 9.57 4.52
N ASP A 25 -4.24 9.56 5.18
CA ASP A 25 -4.28 9.37 6.62
C ASP A 25 -4.00 7.91 6.97
N LEU A 26 -2.93 7.68 7.74
CA LEU A 26 -2.56 6.38 8.27
C LEU A 26 -2.98 6.28 9.73
N ILE A 27 -3.50 5.12 10.11
CA ILE A 27 -3.92 4.78 11.47
C ILE A 27 -3.41 3.38 11.83
N GLU A 28 -3.58 2.98 13.08
CA GLU A 28 -3.18 1.66 13.56
C GLU A 28 -4.29 0.62 13.37
N ALA A 29 -3.92 -0.59 12.98
CA ALA A 29 -4.75 -1.78 13.10
C ALA A 29 -4.02 -2.85 13.91
N GLU A 30 -4.75 -3.54 14.78
CA GLU A 30 -4.24 -4.65 15.58
C GLU A 30 -4.48 -5.97 14.85
N VAL A 31 -3.45 -6.81 14.76
CA VAL A 31 -3.55 -8.16 14.18
C VAL A 31 -4.33 -9.05 15.15
N THR A 32 -5.46 -9.58 14.70
CA THR A 32 -6.36 -10.41 15.54
C THR A 32 -6.27 -11.89 15.21
N ALA A 33 -5.89 -12.25 13.98
CA ALA A 33 -5.69 -13.64 13.57
C ALA A 33 -4.66 -13.77 12.46
N LEU A 34 -4.00 -14.94 12.43
CA LEU A 34 -3.04 -15.35 11.41
C LEU A 34 -3.46 -16.71 10.85
N GLN A 35 -3.46 -16.84 9.53
CA GLN A 35 -3.81 -18.08 8.85
C GLN A 35 -2.82 -18.34 7.71
N ASN A 36 -2.15 -19.50 7.75
CA ASN A 36 -1.32 -19.96 6.64
C ASN A 36 -2.19 -20.27 5.42
N VAL A 37 -1.75 -19.78 4.26
CA VAL A 37 -2.32 -20.09 2.95
C VAL A 37 -1.25 -20.86 2.19
N PRO A 38 -1.35 -22.20 2.08
CA PRO A 38 -0.26 -23.03 1.56
C PRO A 38 0.21 -22.63 0.16
N GLU A 39 -0.72 -22.19 -0.68
CA GLU A 39 -0.46 -21.85 -2.07
C GLU A 39 -1.42 -20.75 -2.53
N SER A 40 -0.88 -19.69 -3.13
CA SER A 40 -1.66 -18.60 -3.73
C SER A 40 -0.81 -17.82 -4.73
N GLU A 41 -1.45 -17.17 -5.69
CA GLU A 41 -0.81 -16.31 -6.68
C GLU A 41 -0.45 -14.96 -6.07
N ARG A 42 0.85 -14.74 -5.86
CA ARG A 42 1.43 -13.51 -5.32
C ARG A 42 1.72 -12.51 -6.42
N VAL A 43 1.30 -11.26 -6.23
CA VAL A 43 1.60 -10.14 -7.13
C VAL A 43 2.75 -9.30 -6.57
N CYS A 44 3.79 -9.11 -7.38
CA CYS A 44 4.87 -8.15 -7.14
C CYS A 44 4.74 -6.98 -8.11
N VAL A 45 4.86 -5.77 -7.58
CA VAL A 45 4.85 -4.53 -8.36
C VAL A 45 6.28 -4.01 -8.45
N ASP A 46 6.88 -4.12 -9.64
CA ASP A 46 8.17 -3.52 -9.96
C ASP A 46 7.91 -2.11 -10.51
N THR A 47 8.42 -1.10 -9.83
CA THR A 47 8.29 0.31 -10.22
C THR A 47 9.46 0.77 -11.08
N THR A 48 9.29 1.90 -11.76
CA THR A 48 10.33 2.57 -12.55
C THR A 48 11.19 3.53 -11.71
N SER A 49 10.99 3.57 -10.39
CA SER A 49 11.68 4.47 -9.46
C SER A 49 12.25 3.70 -8.29
N LEU A 50 13.31 4.23 -7.68
CA LEU A 50 13.81 3.70 -6.42
C LEU A 50 12.95 4.21 -5.26
N LEU A 51 12.54 3.29 -4.41
CA LEU A 51 11.80 3.48 -3.19
C LEU A 51 12.77 3.52 -2.00
N LYS A 52 12.40 4.26 -0.97
CA LYS A 52 13.19 4.44 0.24
C LYS A 52 12.66 3.61 1.40
N SER A 53 13.47 3.48 2.45
CA SER A 53 12.97 2.96 3.73
C SER A 53 11.78 3.79 4.22
N GLY A 54 10.76 3.10 4.71
CA GLY A 54 9.47 3.70 5.07
C GLY A 54 8.50 3.94 3.91
N GLU A 55 8.90 3.74 2.65
CA GLU A 55 7.99 3.83 1.49
C GLU A 55 7.41 2.46 1.11
N GLY A 56 6.15 2.46 0.69
CA GLY A 56 5.42 1.24 0.35
C GLY A 56 4.16 1.49 -0.46
N MET A 57 3.30 0.49 -0.55
CA MET A 57 1.98 0.58 -1.20
C MET A 57 0.89 0.19 -0.22
N LEU A 58 -0.28 0.81 -0.37
CA LEU A 58 -1.47 0.49 0.43
C LEU A 58 -2.26 -0.61 -0.26
N VAL A 59 -2.33 -1.79 0.37
CA VAL A 59 -2.90 -3.03 -0.19
C VAL A 59 -3.85 -3.69 0.83
N GLY A 60 -5.01 -4.16 0.38
CA GLY A 60 -5.96 -4.86 1.26
C GLY A 60 -6.88 -5.80 0.50
N SER A 61 -7.36 -6.86 1.14
CA SER A 61 -8.24 -7.84 0.50
C SER A 61 -9.66 -7.32 0.22
N THR A 62 -10.03 -6.17 0.78
CA THR A 62 -11.33 -5.51 0.59
C THR A 62 -11.12 -4.01 0.44
N ALA A 63 -12.05 -3.30 -0.18
CA ALA A 63 -11.97 -1.85 -0.31
C ALA A 63 -12.22 -1.09 1.03
N LYS A 64 -12.46 -1.80 2.14
CA LYS A 64 -12.67 -1.24 3.48
C LYS A 64 -11.39 -0.74 4.14
N GLY A 65 -10.24 -1.32 3.83
CA GLY A 65 -8.97 -0.82 4.34
C GLY A 65 -7.74 -1.54 3.80
N PHE A 66 -6.62 -0.84 3.91
CA PHE A 66 -5.39 -1.12 3.18
C PHE A 66 -4.22 -1.07 4.14
N VAL A 67 -3.42 -2.14 4.20
CA VAL A 67 -2.19 -2.21 4.99
C VAL A 67 -1.04 -1.59 4.21
N LEU A 68 -0.16 -0.86 4.91
CA LEU A 68 1.05 -0.32 4.31
C LEU A 68 2.12 -1.42 4.16
N VAL A 69 2.22 -1.94 2.94
CA VAL A 69 3.21 -2.96 2.55
C VAL A 69 4.49 -2.27 2.11
N HIS A 70 5.57 -2.51 2.85
CA HIS A 70 6.85 -1.83 2.68
C HIS A 70 7.63 -2.36 1.46
N ALA A 71 8.42 -1.49 0.83
CA ALA A 71 9.27 -1.85 -0.30
C ALA A 71 10.45 -2.76 0.10
N GLU A 72 10.93 -3.58 -0.84
CA GLU A 72 12.02 -4.53 -0.63
C GLU A 72 13.40 -3.84 -0.63
N VAL A 73 13.61 -2.87 0.27
CA VAL A 73 14.81 -2.01 0.31
C VAL A 73 15.91 -2.53 1.24
N PHE A 74 15.62 -3.53 2.07
CA PHE A 74 16.64 -4.11 2.96
C PHE A 74 17.15 -5.42 2.40
N GLU A 75 18.46 -5.59 2.46
CA GLU A 75 19.12 -6.85 2.16
C GLU A 75 18.91 -7.83 3.31
N THR A 76 18.80 -9.11 2.96
CA THR A 76 18.85 -10.22 3.92
C THR A 76 20.08 -11.08 3.64
N GLN A 77 20.35 -12.06 4.49
CA GLN A 77 21.44 -13.02 4.26
C GLN A 77 21.24 -13.86 2.99
N PHE A 78 19.99 -13.97 2.53
CA PHE A 78 19.59 -14.83 1.42
C PHE A 78 19.22 -14.05 0.14
N VAL A 79 18.87 -12.76 0.27
CA VAL A 79 18.29 -11.98 -0.83
C VAL A 79 18.82 -10.55 -0.85
N SER A 80 19.37 -10.12 -1.99
CA SER A 80 19.73 -8.72 -2.24
C SER A 80 18.50 -7.83 -2.32
N SER A 81 18.65 -6.58 -1.89
CA SER A 81 17.57 -5.59 -1.94
C SER A 81 17.13 -5.32 -3.39
N ARG A 82 15.83 -5.04 -3.55
CA ARG A 82 15.22 -4.59 -4.80
C ARG A 82 14.41 -3.34 -4.49
N PRO A 83 15.08 -2.19 -4.30
CA PRO A 83 14.43 -0.97 -3.84
C PRO A 83 13.40 -0.40 -4.84
N PHE A 84 13.16 -1.03 -5.97
CA PHE A 84 12.09 -0.69 -6.91
C PHE A 84 10.84 -1.59 -6.75
N ARG A 85 10.87 -2.62 -5.90
CA ARG A 85 9.84 -3.67 -5.78
C ARG A 85 9.03 -3.54 -4.50
N VAL A 86 7.73 -3.79 -4.62
CA VAL A 86 6.84 -4.14 -3.49
C VAL A 86 6.25 -5.52 -3.75
N ASN A 87 6.43 -6.44 -2.81
CA ASN A 87 5.77 -7.75 -2.81
C ASN A 87 4.35 -7.57 -2.24
N ALA A 88 3.44 -7.11 -3.10
CA ALA A 88 2.23 -6.39 -2.70
C ALA A 88 1.20 -7.26 -1.96
N GLY A 89 0.82 -8.41 -2.51
CA GLY A 89 -0.22 -9.27 -1.92
C GLY A 89 -0.64 -10.37 -2.87
N ASP A 90 -1.83 -10.95 -2.68
CA ASP A 90 -2.41 -11.93 -3.59
C ASP A 90 -3.15 -11.27 -4.78
N VAL A 91 -3.46 -12.04 -5.82
CA VAL A 91 -4.15 -11.57 -7.05
C VAL A 91 -5.52 -10.91 -6.82
N SER A 92 -6.22 -11.25 -5.73
CA SER A 92 -7.54 -10.70 -5.42
C SER A 92 -7.48 -9.42 -4.59
N ALA A 93 -6.31 -9.06 -4.03
CA ALA A 93 -6.19 -7.87 -3.22
C ALA A 93 -6.33 -6.59 -4.06
N TYR A 94 -6.91 -5.57 -3.43
CA TYR A 94 -6.97 -4.22 -3.94
C TYR A 94 -5.70 -3.45 -3.59
N ILE A 95 -5.33 -2.51 -4.45
CA ILE A 95 -4.29 -1.51 -4.24
C ILE A 95 -4.88 -0.10 -4.45
N LEU A 96 -4.38 0.88 -3.69
CA LEU A 96 -4.66 2.28 -3.98
C LEU A 96 -3.84 2.78 -5.17
N VAL A 97 -4.54 3.25 -6.19
CA VAL A 97 -3.95 3.88 -7.37
C VAL A 97 -4.39 5.33 -7.46
N PRO A 98 -3.64 6.19 -8.16
CA PRO A 98 -4.04 7.57 -8.32
C PRO A 98 -5.38 7.66 -9.05
N SER A 99 -6.19 8.66 -8.67
CA SER A 99 -7.40 8.99 -9.41
C SER A 99 -7.11 10.09 -10.44
N ASP A 100 -7.85 10.06 -11.53
CA ASP A 100 -7.92 11.14 -12.53
C ASP A 100 -9.12 12.07 -12.28
N ASP A 101 -10.00 11.69 -11.35
CA ASP A 101 -11.11 12.51 -10.86
C ASP A 101 -10.57 13.67 -9.99
N THR A 102 -11.02 14.89 -10.24
CA THR A 102 -10.60 16.09 -9.50
C THR A 102 -11.04 16.06 -8.03
N ASP A 103 -12.12 15.35 -7.71
CA ASP A 103 -12.71 15.33 -6.36
C ASP A 103 -12.16 14.18 -5.49
N LYS A 104 -11.46 13.22 -6.10
CA LYS A 104 -10.90 12.04 -5.41
C LYS A 104 -9.40 12.02 -5.56
N LYS A 105 -8.68 11.86 -4.45
CA LYS A 105 -7.20 11.77 -4.49
C LYS A 105 -6.72 10.42 -5.06
N TYR A 106 -7.49 9.36 -4.83
CA TYR A 106 -7.15 7.99 -5.20
C TYR A 106 -8.41 7.16 -5.48
N ARG A 107 -8.23 6.00 -6.09
CA ARG A 107 -9.24 4.96 -6.28
C ARG A 107 -8.63 3.59 -6.00
N THR A 108 -9.46 2.55 -6.01
CA THR A 108 -9.02 1.16 -5.87
C THR A 108 -8.85 0.52 -7.26
N LYS A 109 -7.97 -0.48 -7.33
CA LYS A 109 -7.79 -1.37 -8.47
C LYS A 109 -7.37 -2.75 -7.96
N TYR A 110 -7.73 -3.84 -8.63
CA TYR A 110 -7.19 -5.15 -8.25
C TYR A 110 -5.70 -5.25 -8.62
N LEU A 111 -4.91 -5.92 -7.79
CA LEU A 111 -3.50 -6.17 -8.08
C LEU A 111 -3.31 -6.96 -9.38
N SER A 112 -4.20 -7.92 -9.66
CA SER A 112 -4.20 -8.71 -10.91
C SER A 112 -4.47 -7.90 -12.17
N GLU A 113 -5.08 -6.72 -12.06
CA GLU A 113 -5.38 -5.84 -13.21
C GLU A 113 -4.22 -4.87 -13.53
N LEU A 114 -3.21 -4.78 -12.65
CA LEU A 114 -2.06 -3.92 -12.89
C LEU A 114 -1.23 -4.43 -14.06
N LYS A 115 -0.72 -3.50 -14.86
CA LYS A 115 0.22 -3.76 -15.96
C LYS A 115 1.33 -2.72 -16.01
N GLY A 116 2.38 -3.02 -16.77
CA GLY A 116 3.43 -2.04 -17.06
C GLY A 116 2.84 -0.78 -17.70
N GLY A 117 3.31 0.39 -17.27
CA GLY A 117 2.81 1.71 -17.66
C GLY A 117 1.71 2.27 -16.76
N ASP A 118 1.04 1.44 -15.95
CA ASP A 118 0.07 1.93 -14.95
C ASP A 118 0.76 2.82 -13.91
N GLN A 119 -0.02 3.70 -13.26
CA GLN A 119 0.42 4.48 -12.12
C GLN A 119 -0.06 3.86 -10.81
N VAL A 120 0.80 3.84 -9.81
CA VAL A 120 0.49 3.41 -8.43
C VAL A 120 0.87 4.51 -7.45
N LEU A 121 0.26 4.48 -6.25
CA LEU A 121 0.63 5.37 -5.17
C LEU A 121 1.69 4.71 -4.29
N VAL A 122 2.81 5.40 -4.13
CA VAL A 122 3.82 5.07 -3.12
C VAL A 122 3.59 5.98 -1.93
N VAL A 123 3.41 5.38 -0.75
CA VAL A 123 3.08 6.07 0.50
C VAL A 123 4.20 5.86 1.50
N ASN A 124 4.63 6.94 2.16
CA ASN A 124 5.60 6.87 3.24
C ASN A 124 4.91 6.74 4.61
N THR A 125 5.68 6.43 5.65
CA THR A 125 5.18 6.24 7.03
C THR A 125 4.49 7.46 7.65
N ASN A 126 4.72 8.65 7.10
CA ASN A 126 4.04 9.89 7.51
C ASN A 126 2.75 10.18 6.71
N GLY A 127 2.36 9.26 5.82
CA GLY A 127 1.20 9.38 4.94
C GLY A 127 1.44 10.20 3.68
N GLY A 128 2.67 10.68 3.43
CA GLY A 128 3.00 11.38 2.19
C GLY A 128 2.92 10.41 1.00
N ALA A 129 2.10 10.72 0.01
CA ALA A 129 1.87 9.89 -1.15
C ALA A 129 2.38 10.55 -2.44
N LYS A 130 3.03 9.77 -3.30
CA LYS A 130 3.51 10.19 -4.62
C LYS A 130 3.10 9.17 -5.69
N ARG A 131 2.92 9.64 -6.93
CA ARG A 131 2.62 8.79 -8.09
C ARG A 131 3.92 8.19 -8.64
N VAL A 132 3.91 6.89 -8.93
CA VAL A 132 5.04 6.18 -9.54
C VAL A 132 4.54 5.25 -10.65
N THR A 133 5.26 5.21 -11.78
CA THR A 133 4.95 4.30 -12.89
C THR A 133 5.39 2.88 -12.58
N VAL A 134 4.51 1.91 -12.82
CA VAL A 134 4.80 0.48 -12.81
C VAL A 134 5.63 0.12 -14.03
N GLY A 135 6.81 -0.47 -13.83
CA GLY A 135 7.63 -1.03 -14.89
C GLY A 135 7.13 -2.40 -15.31
N ARG A 136 6.87 -3.28 -14.33
CA ARG A 136 6.37 -4.64 -14.57
C ARG A 136 5.57 -5.14 -13.38
N VAL A 137 4.62 -6.02 -13.64
CA VAL A 137 3.94 -6.83 -12.62
C VAL A 137 4.35 -8.29 -12.78
N LYS A 138 4.74 -8.93 -11.68
CA LYS A 138 5.08 -10.36 -11.66
C LYS A 138 4.06 -11.11 -10.80
N ILE A 139 3.45 -12.14 -11.37
CA ILE A 139 2.55 -13.04 -10.66
C ILE A 139 3.24 -14.38 -10.52
N GLU A 140 3.32 -14.92 -9.31
CA GLU A 140 3.91 -16.23 -9.06
C GLU A 140 3.31 -16.93 -7.85
N THR A 141 3.22 -18.25 -7.93
CA THR A 141 2.68 -19.10 -6.88
C THR A 141 3.63 -19.17 -5.68
N ARG A 142 3.14 -18.85 -4.47
CA ARG A 142 3.92 -18.86 -3.22
C ARG A 142 3.05 -19.26 -2.02
N PRO A 143 3.66 -19.77 -0.93
CA PRO A 143 2.99 -19.82 0.36
C PRO A 143 2.77 -18.41 0.90
N MET A 144 1.55 -18.13 1.35
CA MET A 144 1.12 -16.84 1.87
C MET A 144 0.67 -16.93 3.33
N LEU A 145 0.56 -15.79 3.98
CA LEU A 145 0.01 -15.60 5.31
C LEU A 145 -1.13 -14.59 5.21
N ARG A 146 -2.33 -15.00 5.64
CA ARG A 146 -3.49 -14.13 5.80
C ARG A 146 -3.46 -13.54 7.20
N LEU A 147 -3.59 -12.23 7.28
CA LEU A 147 -3.75 -11.44 8.50
C LEU A 147 -5.19 -10.92 8.55
N GLU A 148 -5.88 -11.16 9.67
CA GLU A 148 -7.07 -10.40 10.03
C GLU A 148 -6.66 -9.27 10.96
N LEU A 149 -7.18 -8.06 10.72
CA LEU A 149 -6.86 -6.88 11.53
C LEU A 149 -8.12 -6.11 11.92
N ASP A 150 -8.13 -5.64 13.16
CA ASP A 150 -9.16 -4.74 13.70
C ASP A 150 -8.62 -3.32 13.78
N ILE A 151 -9.38 -2.38 13.22
CA ILE A 151 -9.16 -0.95 13.35
C ILE A 151 -10.16 -0.40 14.36
N ASP A 152 -9.68 0.32 15.37
CA ASP A 152 -10.54 1.15 16.21
C ASP A 152 -10.65 2.56 15.60
N ASN A 153 -11.82 2.87 15.04
CA ASN A 153 -12.14 4.20 14.53
C ASN A 153 -13.25 4.84 15.38
N ARG A 154 -12.85 5.57 16.42
CA ARG A 154 -13.76 6.31 17.32
C ARG A 154 -14.84 5.40 17.92
N GLY A 155 -14.46 4.21 18.40
CA GLY A 155 -15.37 3.24 19.01
C GLY A 155 -16.12 2.35 18.01
N LYS A 156 -15.91 2.53 16.70
CA LYS A 156 -16.37 1.59 15.68
C LYS A 156 -15.21 0.69 15.27
N LYS A 157 -15.39 -0.62 15.46
CA LYS A 157 -14.46 -1.63 14.96
C LYS A 157 -14.68 -1.86 13.46
N ILE A 158 -13.63 -1.69 12.67
CA ILE A 158 -13.61 -2.02 11.24
C ILE A 158 -12.64 -3.19 11.07
N ARG A 159 -13.16 -4.33 10.59
CA ARG A 159 -12.33 -5.49 10.30
C ARG A 159 -11.86 -5.46 8.85
N ILE A 160 -10.56 -5.65 8.65
CA ILE A 160 -9.91 -5.73 7.35
C ILE A 160 -9.05 -7.00 7.28
N ASN A 161 -8.70 -7.40 6.07
CA ASN A 161 -7.81 -8.52 5.83
C ASN A 161 -6.70 -8.14 4.86
N TYR A 162 -5.55 -8.78 5.01
CA TYR A 162 -4.41 -8.68 4.10
C TYR A 162 -3.79 -10.07 3.91
N ILE A 163 -3.37 -10.39 2.68
CA ILE A 163 -2.67 -11.64 2.38
C ILE A 163 -1.35 -11.29 1.71
N GLY A 164 -0.26 -11.59 2.39
CA GLY A 164 1.11 -11.37 1.91
C GLY A 164 1.89 -12.67 1.89
N GLN A 165 2.99 -12.73 1.12
CA GLN A 165 3.81 -13.95 1.14
C GLN A 165 4.42 -14.17 2.52
N ASN A 166 4.42 -15.42 2.97
CA ASN A 166 5.09 -15.81 4.20
C ASN A 166 6.61 -15.92 3.97
N ALA A 167 7.31 -14.79 3.90
CA ALA A 167 8.76 -14.71 3.76
C ALA A 167 9.35 -13.41 4.31
N GLU A 168 10.61 -13.46 4.71
CA GLU A 168 11.30 -12.36 5.41
C GLU A 168 11.37 -11.03 4.62
N THR A 169 11.33 -11.12 3.29
CA THR A 169 11.40 -9.98 2.36
C THR A 169 10.10 -9.18 2.30
N ILE A 170 9.01 -9.68 2.88
CA ILE A 170 7.73 -9.00 2.97
C ILE A 170 7.69 -8.34 4.33
N ARG A 171 7.60 -7.01 4.33
CA ARG A 171 7.54 -6.22 5.54
C ARG A 171 6.28 -5.36 5.55
N LEU A 172 5.64 -5.28 6.71
CA LEU A 172 4.57 -4.33 6.99
C LEU A 172 5.16 -3.21 7.86
N VAL A 173 4.55 -2.03 7.85
CA VAL A 173 5.02 -0.93 8.70
C VAL A 173 4.28 -0.95 10.02
N ASN A 174 4.99 -1.04 11.15
CA ASN A 174 4.38 -1.00 12.48
C ASN A 174 3.92 0.42 12.89
N SER A 175 3.22 0.54 14.01
CA SER A 175 2.70 1.82 14.52
C SER A 175 3.74 2.94 14.71
N VAL A 176 5.01 2.59 14.92
CA VAL A 176 6.11 3.55 15.08
C VAL A 176 6.87 3.82 13.77
N GLY A 177 6.34 3.36 12.63
CA GLY A 177 6.93 3.60 11.31
C GLY A 177 8.11 2.69 10.96
N THR A 178 8.32 1.60 11.70
CA THR A 178 9.40 0.65 11.44
C THR A 178 8.90 -0.52 10.59
N PRO A 179 9.60 -0.88 9.50
CA PRO A 179 9.30 -2.07 8.73
C PRO A 179 9.57 -3.34 9.56
N VAL A 180 8.54 -4.16 9.77
CA VAL A 180 8.58 -5.44 10.48
C VAL A 180 8.31 -6.57 9.50
N SER A 181 9.08 -7.64 9.56
CA SER A 181 8.86 -8.79 8.69
C SER A 181 7.54 -9.47 9.00
N ILE A 182 6.81 -9.87 7.95
CA ILE A 182 5.52 -10.55 8.10
C ILE A 182 5.65 -11.89 8.83
N VAL A 183 6.83 -12.53 8.77
CA VAL A 183 7.10 -13.80 9.47
C VAL A 183 7.26 -13.62 10.99
N ASP A 184 7.57 -12.39 11.42
CA ASP A 184 7.75 -12.04 12.83
C ASP A 184 6.46 -11.49 13.47
N ILE A 185 5.42 -11.23 12.67
CA ILE A 185 4.14 -10.69 13.13
C ILE A 185 3.39 -11.71 13.97
N LYS A 186 2.80 -11.22 15.07
CA LYS A 186 2.00 -11.99 16.02
C LYS A 186 0.65 -11.31 16.25
N VAL A 187 -0.30 -12.09 16.78
CA VAL A 187 -1.56 -11.54 17.29
C VAL A 187 -1.26 -10.51 18.38
N GLY A 188 -1.91 -9.36 18.32
CA GLY A 188 -1.68 -8.20 19.18
C GLY A 188 -0.68 -7.17 18.62
N ASP A 189 0.08 -7.51 17.59
CA ASP A 189 0.94 -6.53 16.92
C ASP A 189 0.11 -5.50 16.17
N LYS A 190 0.65 -4.28 16.06
CA LYS A 190 0.00 -3.16 15.39
C LYS A 190 0.75 -2.72 14.14
N VAL A 191 0.01 -2.53 13.05
CA VAL A 191 0.54 -2.05 11.76
C VAL A 191 -0.21 -0.82 11.26
N LEU A 192 0.46 -0.03 10.42
CA LEU A 192 -0.13 1.13 9.76
C LEU A 192 -1.04 0.69 8.62
N VAL A 193 -2.23 1.28 8.62
CA VAL A 193 -3.26 1.02 7.63
C VAL A 193 -3.94 2.32 7.23
N HIS A 194 -4.69 2.28 6.14
CA HIS A 194 -5.59 3.33 5.70
C HIS A 194 -7.02 2.78 5.63
N ILE A 195 -7.98 3.51 6.20
CA ILE A 195 -9.41 3.20 6.03
C ILE A 195 -9.80 3.58 4.61
N GLY A 196 -10.23 2.58 3.83
CA GLY A 196 -10.58 2.75 2.44
C GLY A 196 -11.85 3.58 2.23
N PRO A 197 -12.09 4.00 0.98
CA PRO A 197 -13.18 4.90 0.65
C PRO A 197 -14.53 4.27 1.01
N GLU A 198 -14.74 2.97 0.79
CA GLU A 198 -16.01 2.31 1.14
C GLU A 198 -16.31 2.32 2.64
N ALA A 199 -15.29 2.24 3.49
CA ALA A 199 -15.45 2.35 4.92
C ALA A 199 -15.70 3.80 5.39
N THR A 200 -15.46 4.81 4.55
CA THR A 200 -15.83 6.21 4.84
C THR A 200 -17.26 6.57 4.40
N HIS A 201 -17.92 5.73 3.61
CA HIS A 201 -19.30 5.94 3.13
C HIS A 201 -20.39 5.60 4.17
N PHE A 202 -20.07 5.59 5.46
CA PHE A 202 -21.08 5.54 6.53
C PHE A 202 -21.96 6.82 6.63
N GLY A 203 -21.81 7.79 5.72
CA GLY A 203 -22.57 9.04 5.70
C GLY A 203 -23.38 9.33 4.42
N ILE A 204 -23.04 8.76 3.26
CA ILE A 204 -23.78 9.00 1.99
C ILE A 204 -23.92 7.66 1.24
N LYS A 205 -25.16 7.18 1.15
CA LYS A 205 -25.56 5.98 0.40
C LYS A 205 -25.29 6.18 -1.09
N ILE A 206 -24.28 5.52 -1.63
CA ILE A 206 -24.34 5.03 -3.01
C ILE A 206 -24.86 3.60 -2.91
N LYS A 207 -26.03 3.35 -3.53
CA LYS A 207 -26.70 2.04 -3.56
C LYS A 207 -25.92 1.09 -4.47
N GLU A 208 -24.88 0.45 -3.97
CA GLU A 208 -24.40 -0.81 -4.54
C GLU A 208 -24.37 -1.85 -3.42
N ASN A 209 -25.12 -2.94 -3.60
CA ASN A 209 -25.17 -4.06 -2.66
C ASN A 209 -23.99 -4.99 -2.95
N ILE A 210 -22.78 -4.57 -2.58
CA ILE A 210 -21.58 -5.41 -2.67
C ILE A 210 -21.34 -6.05 -1.30
N ILE A 211 -21.27 -7.39 -1.28
CA ILE A 211 -20.96 -8.16 -0.06
C ILE A 211 -19.63 -8.88 -0.30
N GLU A 212 -18.57 -8.37 0.29
CA GLU A 212 -17.26 -9.04 0.40
C GLU A 212 -17.23 -9.87 1.69
N LYS A 213 -16.82 -11.15 1.63
CA LYS A 213 -16.78 -12.10 2.75
C LYS A 213 -15.38 -12.65 2.98
#